data_AF-A0AAW0JM79-F1
#
_entry.id   AF-A0AAW0JM79-F1
#
_cell.length_a   1.000
_cell.length_b   1.000
_cell.length_c   1.000
_cell.angle_alpha   90.00
_cell.angle_beta   90.00
_cell.angle_gamma   90.00
#
_symmetry.space_group_name_H-M   'P 1'
#
loop_
_entity.id
_entity.type
_entity.pdbx_description
1 polymer ?
#
loop_
_entity_poly.entity_id
_entity_poly.type
_entity_poly.pdbx_seq_one_letter_code
_entity_poly.pdbx_strand_id
1 'polypeptide(L)'
;MVKLLSDVSEEPISCLISDAFFYFTQAVADSLRLPRVVLRTGGLSSFVVFVAFPLLRERGYLPIQDSQLEEPVAELPPLKVKDLPVMDNVDPDSFYEIIAGMVNESKASSGIIWNSFEELEQLEIERCIRRLMVEKEGEEIRDRISKLKDKAKFCLQQGGSSLQNLDSLVSHISGLESFVFQSQ
;
A
#
# COMPACT_ATOMS: atom_id res chain seq x y z
N MET A 1 -12.23 1.41 -18.80
CA MET A 1 -11.06 2.14 -18.25
C MET A 1 -10.53 3.22 -19.16
N VAL A 2 -10.18 2.94 -20.42
CA VAL A 2 -9.68 3.98 -21.36
C VAL A 2 -10.66 5.16 -21.51
N LYS A 3 -11.97 4.89 -21.47
CA LYS A 3 -13.01 5.91 -21.54
C LYS A 3 -13.08 6.86 -20.34
N LEU A 4 -12.68 6.40 -19.14
CA LEU A 4 -12.65 7.22 -17.93
C LEU A 4 -11.46 8.21 -17.95
N LEU A 5 -10.43 7.92 -18.76
CA LEU A 5 -9.25 8.76 -18.94
C LEU A 5 -9.38 9.72 -20.13
N SER A 6 -10.42 9.58 -20.95
CA SER A 6 -10.58 10.31 -22.21
C SER A 6 -11.71 11.33 -22.22
N ASP A 7 -12.48 11.46 -21.13
CA ASP A 7 -13.49 12.51 -21.04
C ASP A 7 -12.85 13.84 -20.65
N VAL A 8 -13.14 14.82 -21.50
CA VAL A 8 -12.50 16.13 -21.61
C VAL A 8 -13.15 17.09 -20.61
N SER A 9 -12.53 17.26 -19.43
CA SER A 9 -12.68 18.43 -18.53
C SER A 9 -11.95 18.25 -17.18
N GLU A 10 -11.57 17.03 -16.80
CA GLU A 10 -11.02 16.76 -15.47
C GLU A 10 -9.50 16.86 -15.44
N GLU A 11 -8.99 17.36 -14.32
CA GLU A 11 -7.57 17.50 -14.05
C GLU A 11 -6.81 16.17 -14.17
N PRO A 12 -5.51 16.19 -14.52
CA PRO A 12 -4.74 14.98 -14.69
C PRO A 12 -4.68 14.14 -13.40
N ILE A 13 -5.05 12.85 -13.51
CA ILE A 13 -4.93 11.88 -12.43
C ILE A 13 -3.49 11.83 -11.93
N SER A 14 -3.30 12.06 -10.64
CA SER A 14 -1.96 12.20 -10.06
C SER A 14 -1.34 10.86 -9.62
N CYS A 15 -2.16 9.87 -9.24
CA CYS A 15 -1.71 8.53 -8.87
C CYS A 15 -2.87 7.51 -8.85
N LEU A 16 -2.53 6.22 -8.84
CA LEU A 16 -3.44 5.12 -8.54
C LEU A 16 -3.20 4.62 -7.11
N ILE A 17 -4.25 4.61 -6.27
CA ILE A 17 -4.21 3.99 -4.95
C ILE A 17 -4.98 2.67 -5.01
N SER A 18 -4.35 1.58 -4.60
CA SER A 18 -4.96 0.24 -4.67
C SER A 18 -4.55 -0.62 -3.47
N ASP A 19 -5.39 -1.56 -3.07
CA ASP A 19 -5.04 -2.58 -2.08
C ASP A 19 -3.82 -3.41 -2.53
N ALA A 20 -3.04 -3.88 -1.57
CA ALA A 20 -1.85 -4.70 -1.82
C ALA A 20 -2.14 -6.03 -2.51
N PHE A 21 -3.31 -6.65 -2.27
CA PHE A 21 -3.72 -7.87 -2.97
C PHE A 21 -4.09 -7.61 -4.43
N PHE A 22 -4.41 -6.38 -4.81
CA PHE A 22 -4.57 -5.99 -6.21
C PHE A 22 -3.21 -5.69 -6.85
N TYR A 23 -2.23 -6.56 -6.64
CA TYR A 23 -0.85 -6.40 -7.11
C TYR A 23 -0.75 -6.22 -8.63
N PHE A 24 -1.66 -6.86 -9.39
CA PHE A 24 -1.76 -6.71 -10.85
C PHE A 24 -1.97 -5.24 -11.31
N THR A 25 -2.45 -4.36 -10.44
CA THR A 25 -2.63 -2.94 -10.76
C THR A 25 -1.31 -2.18 -10.94
N GLN A 26 -0.17 -2.75 -10.55
CA GLN A 26 1.14 -2.18 -10.88
C GLN A 26 1.33 -2.09 -12.39
N ALA A 27 1.13 -3.18 -13.12
CA ALA A 27 1.26 -3.19 -14.58
C ALA A 27 0.28 -2.21 -15.26
N VAL A 28 -0.93 -2.06 -14.69
CA VAL A 28 -1.90 -1.07 -15.16
C VAL A 28 -1.37 0.35 -14.94
N ALA A 29 -0.86 0.66 -13.75
CA ALA A 29 -0.29 1.97 -13.43
C ALA A 29 0.91 2.30 -14.34
N ASP A 30 1.80 1.33 -14.56
CA ASP A 30 2.95 1.47 -15.47
C ASP A 30 2.50 1.75 -16.91
N SER A 31 1.50 1.02 -17.41
CA SER A 31 0.95 1.22 -18.76
C SER A 31 0.37 2.63 -18.96
N LEU A 32 -0.16 3.22 -17.89
CA LEU A 32 -0.73 4.57 -17.86
C LEU A 32 0.27 5.64 -17.44
N ARG A 33 1.52 5.25 -17.12
CA ARG A 33 2.57 6.11 -16.58
C ARG A 33 2.15 6.86 -15.31
N LEU A 34 1.33 6.21 -14.47
CA LEU A 34 0.86 6.75 -13.20
C LEU A 34 1.68 6.18 -12.04
N PRO A 35 2.04 7.00 -11.03
CA PRO A 35 2.54 6.50 -9.76
C PRO A 35 1.48 5.60 -9.10
N ARG A 36 1.86 4.41 -8.66
CA ARG A 36 1.00 3.57 -7.82
C ARG A 36 1.39 3.71 -6.36
N VAL A 37 0.42 3.96 -5.49
CA VAL A 37 0.57 3.92 -4.03
C VAL A 37 -0.24 2.74 -3.50
N VAL A 38 0.40 1.86 -2.73
CA VAL A 38 -0.26 0.69 -2.17
C VAL A 38 -0.90 1.04 -0.84
N LEU A 39 -2.18 0.69 -0.68
CA LEU A 39 -2.84 0.74 0.62
C LEU A 39 -2.72 -0.64 1.29
N ARG A 40 -2.13 -0.68 2.48
CA ARG A 40 -2.07 -1.87 3.34
C ARG A 40 -3.17 -1.82 4.37
N THR A 41 -4.06 -2.79 4.28
CA THR A 41 -5.20 -2.99 5.19
C THR A 41 -4.81 -3.76 6.46
N GLY A 42 -3.63 -4.39 6.49
CA GLY A 42 -2.99 -4.94 7.69
C GLY A 42 -1.82 -4.08 8.17
N GLY A 43 -1.44 -4.23 9.44
CA GLY A 43 -0.33 -3.49 10.06
C GLY A 43 1.06 -3.85 9.53
N LEU A 44 2.07 -3.03 9.84
CA LEU A 44 3.48 -3.28 9.49
C LEU A 44 3.96 -4.62 10.02
N SER A 45 3.60 -4.96 11.26
CA SER A 45 3.97 -6.22 11.91
C SER A 45 3.59 -7.45 11.09
N SER A 46 2.36 -7.47 10.56
CA SER A 46 1.89 -8.54 9.66
C SER A 46 2.69 -8.60 8.35
N PHE A 47 3.14 -7.45 7.85
CA PHE A 47 3.88 -7.39 6.60
C PHE A 47 5.27 -8.00 6.69
N VAL A 48 5.92 -7.91 7.85
CA VAL A 48 7.20 -8.58 8.09
C VAL A 48 7.08 -10.09 7.87
N VAL A 49 5.96 -10.69 8.32
CA VAL A 49 5.69 -12.12 8.09
C VAL A 49 5.56 -12.44 6.60
N PHE A 50 4.80 -11.63 5.85
CA PHE A 50 4.67 -11.80 4.40
C PHE A 50 5.98 -11.61 3.63
N VAL A 51 6.85 -10.69 4.08
CA VAL A 51 8.18 -10.52 3.48
C VAL A 51 9.08 -11.72 3.78
N ALA A 52 8.95 -12.33 4.96
CA ALA A 52 9.72 -13.50 5.38
C ALA A 52 9.20 -14.83 4.78
N PHE A 53 8.04 -14.83 4.11
CA PHE A 53 7.39 -16.06 3.61
C PHE A 53 8.30 -17.01 2.80
N PRO A 54 9.17 -16.53 1.88
CA PRO A 54 10.12 -17.40 1.18
C PRO A 54 11.08 -18.12 2.12
N LEU A 55 11.61 -17.41 3.13
CA LEU A 55 12.49 -17.97 4.15
C LEU A 55 11.74 -18.96 5.05
N LEU A 56 10.49 -18.64 5.42
CA LEU A 56 9.66 -19.53 6.25
C LEU A 56 9.37 -20.86 5.55
N ARG A 57 9.16 -20.84 4.23
CA ARG A 57 9.03 -22.05 3.41
C ARG A 57 10.33 -22.85 3.35
N GLU A 58 11.47 -22.18 3.13
CA GLU A 58 12.80 -22.82 3.12
C GLU A 58 13.11 -23.51 4.45
N ARG A 59 12.70 -22.90 5.57
CA ARG A 59 12.85 -23.44 6.93
C ARG A 59 11.88 -24.57 7.28
N GLY A 60 10.89 -24.85 6.43
CA GLY A 60 9.92 -25.93 6.64
C GLY A 60 8.73 -25.56 7.53
N TYR A 61 8.53 -24.28 7.87
CA TYR A 61 7.35 -23.82 8.62
C TYR A 61 6.06 -23.92 7.79
N LEU A 62 6.19 -23.93 6.46
CA LEU A 62 5.07 -23.99 5.51
C LEU A 62 5.21 -25.20 4.57
N PRO A 63 4.11 -25.94 4.30
CA PRO A 63 2.77 -25.76 4.88
C PRO A 63 2.74 -26.11 6.37
N ILE A 64 1.85 -25.46 7.11
CA ILE A 64 1.68 -25.67 8.55
C ILE A 64 1.26 -27.12 8.80
N GLN A 65 1.84 -27.75 9.82
CA GLN A 65 1.47 -29.10 10.25
C GLN A 65 0.99 -29.04 11.71
N ASP A 66 0.00 -29.85 12.06
CA ASP A 66 -0.60 -29.85 13.41
C ASP A 66 0.43 -30.11 14.52
N SER A 67 1.47 -30.91 14.22
CA SER A 67 2.53 -31.26 15.17
C SER A 67 3.41 -30.09 15.61
N GLN A 68 3.49 -29.03 14.79
CA GLN A 68 4.41 -27.89 15.01
C GLN A 68 3.69 -26.59 15.41
N LEU A 69 2.38 -26.61 15.63
CA LEU A 69 1.58 -25.40 15.88
C LEU A 69 2.09 -24.51 17.01
N GLU A 70 2.61 -25.12 18.08
CA GLU A 70 3.13 -24.40 19.25
C GLU A 70 4.64 -24.13 19.17
N GLU A 71 5.33 -24.58 18.13
CA GLU A 71 6.76 -24.34 17.94
C GLU A 71 7.00 -22.84 17.63
N PRO A 72 8.10 -22.26 18.16
CA PRO A 72 8.43 -20.87 17.89
C PRO A 72 8.96 -20.68 16.47
N VAL A 73 8.61 -19.56 15.84
CA VAL A 73 9.22 -19.09 14.60
C VAL A 73 10.46 -18.28 14.97
N ALA A 74 11.63 -18.90 14.89
CA ALA A 74 12.86 -18.33 15.43
C ALA A 74 13.25 -17.00 14.75
N GLU A 75 12.93 -16.86 13.46
CA GLU A 75 13.17 -15.66 12.67
C GLU A 75 12.23 -14.49 13.03
N LEU A 76 11.06 -14.79 13.61
CA LEU A 76 10.02 -13.81 13.92
C LEU A 76 9.45 -13.97 15.35
N PRO A 77 10.27 -13.84 16.42
CA PRO A 77 9.73 -13.86 17.78
C PRO A 77 8.76 -12.70 18.02
N PRO A 78 7.69 -12.88 18.81
CA PRO A 78 7.34 -14.07 19.60
C PRO A 78 6.39 -15.05 18.89
N LEU A 79 6.31 -15.01 17.56
CA LEU A 79 5.31 -15.79 16.81
C LEU A 79 5.55 -17.29 16.93
N LYS A 80 4.45 -18.04 16.92
CA LYS A 80 4.43 -19.49 16.77
C LYS A 80 3.94 -19.87 15.38
N VAL A 81 4.15 -21.13 14.98
CA VAL A 81 3.74 -21.59 13.64
C VAL A 81 2.25 -21.36 13.39
N LYS A 82 1.38 -21.57 14.40
CA LYS A 82 -0.07 -21.32 14.28
C LYS A 82 -0.46 -19.86 14.02
N ASP A 83 0.44 -18.91 14.28
CA ASP A 83 0.19 -17.48 14.08
C ASP A 83 0.53 -17.03 12.65
N LEU A 84 1.15 -17.92 11.83
CA LEU A 84 1.48 -17.62 10.45
C LEU A 84 0.20 -17.55 9.59
N PRO A 85 0.14 -16.61 8.63
CA PRO A 85 -1.06 -16.44 7.82
C PRO A 85 -1.28 -17.64 6.92
N VAL A 86 -2.50 -18.16 6.94
CA VAL A 86 -3.01 -19.20 6.06
C VAL A 86 -4.34 -18.75 5.47
N MET A 87 -4.60 -19.11 4.21
CA MET A 87 -5.92 -18.97 3.61
C MET A 87 -6.58 -20.34 3.47
N ASP A 88 -7.72 -20.50 4.11
CA ASP A 88 -8.53 -21.70 3.97
C ASP A 88 -9.03 -21.84 2.53
N ASN A 89 -9.06 -23.07 2.03
CA ASN A 89 -9.58 -23.42 0.69
C ASN A 89 -8.78 -22.86 -0.50
N VAL A 90 -7.54 -22.39 -0.29
CA VAL A 90 -6.60 -22.04 -1.35
C VAL A 90 -5.45 -23.04 -1.31
N ASP A 91 -5.03 -23.56 -2.46
CA ASP A 91 -3.86 -24.43 -2.48
C ASP A 91 -2.59 -23.64 -2.06
N PRO A 92 -1.62 -24.29 -1.38
CA PRO A 92 -0.46 -23.58 -0.83
C PRO A 92 0.40 -22.85 -1.86
N ASP A 93 0.51 -23.38 -3.08
CA ASP A 93 1.33 -22.77 -4.13
C ASP A 93 0.65 -21.51 -4.70
N SER A 94 -0.66 -21.55 -4.96
CA SER A 94 -1.42 -20.34 -5.33
C SER A 94 -1.40 -19.27 -4.24
N PHE A 95 -1.51 -19.67 -2.97
CA PHE A 95 -1.38 -18.72 -1.87
C PHE A 95 0.00 -18.07 -1.86
N TYR A 96 1.05 -18.88 -2.07
CA TYR A 96 2.42 -18.37 -2.19
C TYR A 96 2.58 -17.39 -3.35
N GLU A 97 2.01 -17.67 -4.52
CA GLU A 97 2.04 -16.74 -5.67
C GLU A 97 1.35 -15.41 -5.35
N ILE A 98 0.21 -15.46 -4.66
CA ILE A 98 -0.51 -14.25 -4.21
C ILE A 98 0.36 -13.43 -3.24
N ILE A 99 0.99 -14.06 -2.24
CA ILE A 99 1.87 -13.37 -1.29
C ILE A 99 3.11 -12.81 -1.98
N ALA A 100 3.73 -13.58 -2.88
CA ALA A 100 4.87 -13.13 -3.65
C ALA A 100 4.53 -11.92 -4.54
N GLY A 101 3.42 -11.97 -5.26
CA GLY A 101 2.91 -10.85 -6.05
C GLY A 101 2.63 -9.62 -5.19
N MET A 102 1.90 -9.80 -4.08
CA MET A 102 1.63 -8.73 -3.12
C MET A 102 2.92 -8.05 -2.61
N VAL A 103 3.91 -8.83 -2.17
CA VAL A 103 5.17 -8.29 -1.63
C VAL A 103 5.99 -7.60 -2.71
N ASN A 104 6.17 -8.23 -3.87
CA ASN A 104 7.01 -7.71 -4.95
C ASN A 104 6.42 -6.40 -5.51
N GLU A 105 5.12 -6.38 -5.78
CA GLU A 105 4.47 -5.19 -6.33
C GLU A 105 4.25 -4.10 -5.29
N SER A 106 4.25 -4.42 -3.99
CA SER A 106 4.35 -3.40 -2.94
C SER A 106 5.71 -2.72 -2.94
N LYS A 107 6.80 -3.48 -3.14
CA LYS A 107 8.17 -2.93 -3.25
C LYS A 107 8.39 -2.13 -4.54
N ALA A 108 7.74 -2.52 -5.64
CA ALA A 108 7.81 -1.81 -6.92
C ALA A 108 7.02 -0.48 -6.93
N SER A 109 6.05 -0.35 -6.02
CA SER A 109 5.18 0.83 -5.94
C SER A 109 5.95 2.13 -5.60
N SER A 110 5.32 3.27 -5.85
CA SER A 110 5.86 4.60 -5.52
C SER A 110 5.74 4.93 -4.02
N GLY A 111 4.96 4.18 -3.26
CA GLY A 111 4.78 4.37 -1.83
C GLY A 111 3.76 3.40 -1.23
N ILE A 112 3.81 3.23 0.09
CA ILE A 112 2.89 2.36 0.83
C ILE A 112 2.24 3.19 1.94
N ILE A 113 0.91 3.14 2.02
CA ILE A 113 0.11 3.68 3.12
C ILE A 113 -0.20 2.53 4.06
N TRP A 114 0.24 2.64 5.30
CA TRP A 114 -0.09 1.71 6.36
C TRP A 114 -1.29 2.22 7.13
N ASN A 115 -2.36 1.41 7.22
CA ASN A 115 -3.49 1.70 8.09
C ASN A 115 -3.13 1.38 9.56
N SER A 116 -2.21 2.15 10.13
CA SER A 116 -1.64 1.97 11.48
C SER A 116 -1.14 3.32 12.01
N PHE A 117 -0.62 3.33 13.24
CA PHE A 117 -0.06 4.51 13.89
C PHE A 117 1.15 4.16 14.78
N GLU A 118 1.93 5.18 15.12
CA GLU A 118 3.25 5.01 15.73
C GLU A 118 3.21 4.26 17.07
N GLU A 119 2.30 4.65 17.95
CA GLU A 119 2.20 4.08 19.30
C GLU A 119 1.75 2.62 19.30
N LEU A 120 1.10 2.14 18.22
CA LEU A 120 0.70 0.74 18.08
C LEU A 120 1.84 -0.15 17.57
N GLU A 121 2.67 0.36 16.66
CA GLU A 121 3.67 -0.43 15.94
C GLU A 121 5.10 0.15 16.07
N GLN A 122 5.38 0.80 17.20
CA GLN A 122 6.62 1.56 17.43
C GLN A 122 7.87 0.76 17.08
N LEU A 123 7.98 -0.50 17.53
CA LEU A 123 9.16 -1.34 17.27
C LEU A 123 9.39 -1.59 15.77
N GLU A 124 8.33 -1.85 15.01
CA GLU A 124 8.43 -2.11 13.57
C GLU A 124 8.70 -0.82 12.80
N ILE A 125 8.11 0.28 13.24
CA ILE A 125 8.37 1.61 12.68
C ILE A 125 9.83 2.02 12.93
N GLU A 126 10.35 1.85 14.15
CA GLU A 126 11.75 2.10 14.47
C GLU A 126 12.69 1.26 13.61
N ARG A 127 12.37 -0.03 13.42
CA ARG A 127 13.12 -0.93 12.54
C ARG A 127 13.09 -0.44 11.09
N CYS A 128 11.93 -0.07 10.57
CA CYS A 128 11.79 0.50 9.23
C CYS A 128 12.55 1.82 9.08
N ILE A 129 12.49 2.73 10.06
CA ILE A 129 13.23 4.00 10.06
C ILE A 129 14.73 3.72 10.05
N ARG A 130 15.23 2.77 10.88
CA ARG A 130 16.65 2.41 10.88
C ARG A 130 17.10 1.92 9.51
N ARG A 131 16.34 1.00 8.89
CA ARG A 131 16.65 0.54 7.52
C ARG A 131 16.67 1.70 6.53
N LEU A 132 15.64 2.55 6.57
CA LEU A 132 15.50 3.70 5.70
C LEU A 132 16.62 4.73 5.88
N MET A 133 17.13 4.94 7.10
CA MET A 133 18.08 6.02 7.39
C MET A 133 19.54 5.57 7.39
N VAL A 134 19.81 4.30 7.68
CA VAL A 134 21.17 3.77 7.90
C VAL A 134 21.62 2.82 6.80
N GLU A 135 20.71 2.01 6.23
CA GLU A 135 21.08 1.01 5.24
C GLU A 135 21.18 1.61 3.83
N LYS A 136 22.00 0.97 2.98
CA LYS A 136 22.24 1.41 1.60
C LYS A 136 20.95 1.43 0.75
N GLU A 137 20.05 0.47 0.98
CA GLU A 137 18.73 0.42 0.35
C GLU A 137 17.90 1.69 0.63
N GLY A 138 18.13 2.33 1.78
CA GLY A 138 17.42 3.54 2.19
C GLY A 138 17.74 4.78 1.34
N GLU A 139 18.93 4.86 0.71
CA GLU A 139 19.32 5.99 -0.13
C GLU A 139 18.38 6.18 -1.31
N GLU A 140 18.09 5.10 -2.06
CA GLU A 140 17.18 5.14 -3.20
C GLU A 140 15.75 5.50 -2.79
N ILE A 141 15.29 4.97 -1.65
CA ILE A 141 13.94 5.23 -1.14
C ILE A 141 13.78 6.72 -0.79
N ARG A 142 14.78 7.33 -0.13
CA ARG A 142 14.75 8.75 0.23
C ARG A 142 14.73 9.66 -1.00
N ASP A 143 15.49 9.34 -2.05
CA ASP A 143 15.46 10.08 -3.32
C ASP A 143 14.08 10.03 -3.99
N ARG A 144 13.47 8.83 -4.08
CA ARG A 144 12.12 8.65 -4.64
C ARG A 144 11.06 9.41 -3.84
N ILE A 145 11.09 9.32 -2.51
CA ILE A 145 10.16 10.04 -1.63
C ILE A 145 10.33 11.55 -1.75
N SER A 146 11.56 12.06 -1.89
CA SER A 146 11.79 13.50 -2.08
C SER A 146 11.10 14.00 -3.35
N LYS A 147 11.26 13.29 -4.47
CA LYS A 147 10.59 13.61 -5.74
C LYS A 147 9.06 13.54 -5.61
N LEU A 148 8.54 12.57 -4.87
CA LEU A 148 7.11 12.44 -4.62
C LEU A 148 6.57 13.57 -3.74
N LYS A 149 7.31 13.96 -2.71
CA LYS A 149 6.99 15.09 -1.82
C LYS A 149 6.89 16.40 -2.59
N ASP A 150 7.83 16.66 -3.50
CA ASP A 150 7.81 17.87 -4.32
C ASP A 150 6.60 17.92 -5.25
N LYS A 151 6.24 16.77 -5.86
CA LYS A 151 5.01 16.64 -6.65
C LYS A 151 3.75 16.86 -5.81
N ALA A 152 3.66 16.24 -4.63
CA ALA A 152 2.51 16.40 -3.74
C ALA A 152 2.34 17.85 -3.30
N LYS A 153 3.44 18.54 -2.95
CA LYS A 153 3.42 19.97 -2.62
C LYS A 153 2.92 20.82 -3.78
N PHE A 154 3.34 20.50 -5.01
CA PHE A 154 2.87 21.17 -6.22
C PHE A 154 1.35 20.97 -6.44
N CYS A 155 0.81 19.79 -6.17
CA CYS A 155 -0.64 19.53 -6.28
C CYS A 155 -1.47 20.28 -5.22
N LEU A 156 -0.90 20.55 -4.04
CA LEU A 156 -1.58 21.20 -2.91
C LEU A 156 -1.42 22.72 -2.85
N GLN A 157 -0.52 23.32 -3.64
CA GLN A 157 -0.31 24.77 -3.63
C GLN A 157 -1.48 25.51 -4.28
N GLN A 158 -1.51 26.85 -4.14
CA GLN A 158 -2.50 27.69 -4.81
C GLN A 158 -2.44 27.52 -6.34
N GLY A 159 -3.58 27.18 -6.95
CA GLY A 159 -3.68 26.81 -8.36
C GLY A 159 -3.22 25.39 -8.70
N GLY A 160 -2.95 24.56 -7.69
CA GLY A 160 -2.69 23.13 -7.84
C GLY A 160 -3.97 22.30 -7.91
N SER A 161 -3.87 21.13 -8.54
CA SER A 161 -5.01 20.27 -8.88
C SER A 161 -5.85 19.86 -7.65
N SER A 162 -5.20 19.42 -6.57
CA SER A 162 -5.94 18.95 -5.39
C SER A 162 -6.79 20.05 -4.75
N LEU A 163 -6.31 21.30 -4.75
CA LEU A 163 -7.06 22.43 -4.21
C LEU A 163 -8.20 22.83 -5.14
N GLN A 164 -7.94 22.86 -6.46
CA GLN A 164 -8.93 23.19 -7.48
C GLN A 164 -10.08 22.18 -7.55
N ASN A 165 -9.80 20.88 -7.42
CA ASN A 165 -10.84 19.86 -7.32
C ASN A 165 -11.68 20.00 -6.06
N LEU A 166 -11.04 20.33 -4.92
CA LEU A 166 -11.76 20.56 -3.67
C LEU A 166 -12.66 21.81 -3.77
N ASP A 167 -12.15 22.90 -4.33
CA ASP A 167 -12.92 24.14 -4.54
C ASP A 167 -14.10 23.90 -5.51
N SER A 168 -13.89 23.09 -6.55
CA SER A 168 -14.94 22.68 -7.49
C SER A 168 -16.00 21.82 -6.80
N LEU A 169 -15.59 20.89 -5.94
CA LEU A 169 -16.51 20.06 -5.15
C LEU A 169 -17.33 20.91 -4.17
N VAL A 170 -16.68 21.82 -3.44
CA VAL A 170 -17.37 22.75 -2.51
C VAL A 170 -18.38 23.61 -3.28
N SER A 171 -17.98 24.16 -4.43
CA SER A 171 -18.86 24.96 -5.29
C SER A 171 -20.06 24.16 -5.79
N HIS A 172 -19.86 22.90 -6.17
CA HIS A 172 -20.92 22.00 -6.59
C HIS A 172 -21.92 21.72 -5.46
N ILE A 173 -21.43 21.41 -4.25
CA ILE A 173 -22.27 21.14 -3.08
C ILE A 173 -23.06 22.41 -2.67
N SER A 174 -22.41 23.58 -2.61
CA SER A 174 -23.10 24.84 -2.30
C SER A 174 -24.12 25.25 -3.37
N GLY A 175 -23.87 24.89 -4.63
CA GLY A 175 -24.83 25.05 -5.74
C GLY A 175 -26.08 24.17 -5.60
N LEU A 176 -25.95 22.99 -5.00
CA LEU A 176 -27.08 22.10 -4.72
C LEU A 176 -27.96 22.63 -3.58
N GLU A 177 -27.36 23.17 -2.52
CA GLU A 177 -28.12 23.78 -1.41
C GLU A 177 -28.95 24.98 -1.89
N SER A 178 -28.36 25.84 -2.73
CA SER A 178 -29.07 26.98 -3.30
C SER A 178 -30.22 26.58 -4.24
N PHE A 179 -30.13 25.44 -4.91
CA PHE A 179 -31.24 24.87 -5.68
C PHE A 179 -32.38 24.34 -4.79
N VAL A 180 -32.06 23.70 -3.67
CA VAL A 180 -33.05 23.12 -2.73
C VAL A 180 -33.87 24.22 -2.03
N PHE A 181 -33.27 25.35 -1.72
CA PHE A 181 -33.96 26.48 -1.06
C PHE A 181 -34.68 27.45 -2.02
N GLN A 182 -34.50 27.32 -3.34
CA GLN A 182 -35.29 28.06 -4.33
C GLN A 182 -36.58 27.33 -4.75
N SER A 183 -36.74 26.07 -4.34
CA SER A 183 -37.91 25.23 -4.64
C SER A 183 -38.98 25.16 -3.52
N GLN A 184 -38.96 26.09 -2.56
CA GLN A 184 -40.03 26.28 -1.56
C GLN A 184 -40.71 27.64 -1.71
#